data_AF-A0A350LTS2-F1
#
_entry.id   AF-A0A350LTS2-F1
#
_cell.length_a   1.000
_cell.length_b   1.000
_cell.length_c   1.000
_cell.angle_alpha   90.00
_cell.angle_beta   90.00
_cell.angle_gamma   90.00
#
_symmetry.space_group_name_H-M   'P 1'
#
loop_
_entity.id
_entity.type
_entity.pdbx_description
1 polymer ?
#
loop_
_entity_poly.entity_id
_entity_poly.type
_entity_poly.pdbx_seq_one_letter_code
_entity_poly.pdbx_strand_id
1 'polypeptide(L)'
;ICLELGYVAGGSIAANHHISPIHPAYADIGPAPYDPTEARAIVEAAGLRGFEHELVTVDDEWQRNTGDAVAAQLRDAGLTVRRRILPGPDFWANWREFPFSATQWNHRPLDVQVLSLAYRSNAAWNESGFANEEFDTLLNEANRLSDPDR
;
A
#
# COMPACT_ATOMS: atom_id res chain seq x y z
N ILE A 1 3.84 -0.95 -14.94
CA ILE A 1 2.81 -0.14 -15.63
C ILE A 1 2.20 0.95 -14.75
N CYS A 2 2.00 0.74 -13.45
CA CYS A 2 1.34 1.75 -12.59
C CYS A 2 2.08 3.10 -12.54
N LEU A 3 3.41 3.09 -12.38
CA LEU A 3 4.20 4.33 -12.39
C LEU A 3 4.11 5.08 -13.73
N GLU A 4 4.15 4.34 -14.84
CA GLU A 4 4.08 4.90 -16.20
C GLU A 4 2.70 5.45 -16.53
N LEU A 5 1.64 4.64 -16.37
CA LEU A 5 0.28 4.98 -16.76
C LEU A 5 -0.46 5.84 -15.72
N GLY A 6 -0.14 5.63 -14.44
CA GLY A 6 -0.80 6.30 -13.33
C GLY A 6 -0.16 7.63 -12.95
N TYR A 7 1.17 7.72 -13.01
CA TYR A 7 1.92 8.90 -12.55
C TYR A 7 2.92 9.45 -13.57
N VAL A 8 2.77 9.08 -14.85
CA VAL A 8 3.56 9.63 -15.98
C VAL A 8 5.07 9.55 -15.70
N ALA A 9 5.52 8.43 -15.12
CA ALA A 9 6.90 8.19 -14.71
C ALA A 9 7.48 9.20 -13.68
N GLY A 10 6.62 9.91 -12.94
CA GLY A 10 6.98 10.96 -11.97
C GLY A 10 7.61 10.50 -10.66
N GLY A 11 8.30 9.35 -10.64
CA GLY A 11 8.83 8.77 -9.41
C GLY A 11 9.69 7.53 -9.65
N SER A 12 9.85 6.72 -8.61
CA SER A 12 10.53 5.42 -8.66
C SER A 12 9.54 4.30 -8.31
N ILE A 13 9.83 3.09 -8.78
CA ILE A 13 9.02 1.91 -8.46
C ILE A 13 9.26 1.57 -6.98
N ALA A 14 8.18 1.47 -6.21
CA ALA A 14 8.24 1.08 -4.81
C ALA A 14 8.48 -0.42 -4.65
N ALA A 15 9.20 -0.80 -3.59
CA ALA A 15 9.48 -2.20 -3.23
C ALA A 15 8.39 -2.83 -2.34
N ASN A 16 7.14 -2.36 -2.45
CA ASN A 16 5.99 -2.79 -1.63
C ASN A 16 6.13 -2.56 -0.11
N HIS A 17 6.76 -1.46 0.29
CA HIS A 17 6.76 -0.97 1.68
C HIS A 17 6.71 0.57 1.73
N HIS A 18 6.28 1.13 2.87
CA HIS A 18 6.17 2.59 3.04
C HIS A 18 7.49 3.33 3.35
N ILE A 19 8.61 2.60 3.45
CA ILE A 19 9.92 3.21 3.71
C ILE A 19 10.55 3.70 2.40
N SER A 20 11.04 4.94 2.40
CA SER A 20 11.71 5.53 1.25
C SER A 20 13.22 5.32 1.34
N PRO A 21 13.93 5.12 0.21
CA PRO A 21 15.39 5.04 0.19
C PRO A 21 16.13 6.27 0.75
N ILE A 22 15.43 7.40 0.95
CA ILE A 22 16.00 8.60 1.56
C ILE A 22 15.98 8.58 3.09
N HIS A 23 15.28 7.62 3.71
CA HIS A 23 15.24 7.49 5.16
C HIS A 23 16.60 7.03 5.69
N PRO A 24 17.09 7.58 6.83
CA PRO A 24 18.40 7.23 7.35
C PRO A 24 18.59 5.74 7.65
N ALA A 25 17.55 5.07 8.16
CA ALA A 25 17.56 3.64 8.50
C ALA A 25 16.94 2.77 7.39
N TYR A 26 16.99 3.22 6.13
CA TYR A 26 16.44 2.44 5.02
C TYR A 26 17.13 1.08 4.89
N ALA A 27 16.34 0.00 4.99
CA ALA A 27 16.77 -1.35 4.68
C ALA A 27 16.21 -1.78 3.31
N ASP A 28 17.09 -2.12 2.38
CA ASP A 28 16.69 -2.68 1.09
C ASP A 28 16.35 -4.17 1.23
N ILE A 29 15.05 -4.48 1.20
CA ILE A 29 14.53 -5.85 1.21
C ILE A 29 14.23 -6.38 -0.21
N GLY A 30 14.56 -5.60 -1.24
CA GLY A 30 14.27 -5.89 -2.63
C GLY A 30 12.79 -5.69 -3.01
N PRO A 31 12.48 -5.55 -4.30
CA PRO A 31 11.11 -5.46 -4.78
C PRO A 31 10.41 -6.81 -4.72
N ALA A 32 9.09 -6.80 -4.53
CA ALA A 32 8.30 -8.02 -4.72
C ALA A 32 8.37 -8.47 -6.20
N PRO A 33 8.49 -9.79 -6.47
CA PRO A 33 8.45 -10.30 -7.82
C PRO A 33 7.07 -10.07 -8.46
N TYR A 34 7.06 -9.79 -9.76
CA TYR A 34 5.82 -9.71 -10.53
C TYR A 34 5.49 -11.08 -11.13
N ASP A 35 4.57 -11.81 -10.50
CA ASP A 35 4.08 -13.10 -11.00
C ASP A 35 2.53 -13.18 -10.96
N PRO A 36 1.85 -12.83 -12.07
CA PRO A 36 0.39 -12.92 -12.15
C PRO A 36 -0.12 -14.37 -12.13
N THR A 37 0.72 -15.37 -12.48
CA THR A 37 0.33 -16.78 -12.44
C THR A 37 0.27 -17.28 -11.01
N GLU A 38 1.27 -16.94 -10.21
CA GLU A 38 1.30 -17.22 -8.77
C GLU A 38 0.16 -16.51 -8.05
N ALA A 39 -0.06 -15.21 -8.33
CA ALA A 39 -1.16 -14.46 -7.75
C ALA A 39 -2.52 -15.13 -8.00
N ARG A 40 -2.77 -15.59 -9.23
CA ARG A 40 -3.99 -16.33 -9.57
C ARG A 40 -4.10 -17.63 -8.77
N ALA A 41 -3.03 -18.41 -8.68
CA ALA A 41 -3.03 -19.67 -7.94
C ALA A 41 -3.34 -19.48 -6.45
N ILE A 42 -2.79 -18.43 -5.83
CA ILE A 42 -3.06 -18.08 -4.42
C ILE A 42 -4.55 -17.74 -4.23
N VAL A 43 -5.12 -16.89 -5.08
CA VAL A 43 -6.55 -16.51 -4.99
C VAL A 43 -7.46 -17.72 -5.20
N GLU A 44 -7.12 -18.61 -6.14
CA GLU A 44 -7.86 -19.85 -6.37
C GLU A 44 -7.80 -20.79 -5.17
N ALA A 45 -6.62 -20.99 -4.57
CA ALA A 45 -6.44 -21.80 -3.37
C ALA A 45 -7.20 -21.24 -2.16
N ALA A 46 -7.33 -19.91 -2.09
CA ALA A 46 -8.15 -19.24 -1.07
C ALA A 46 -9.67 -19.32 -1.34
N GLY A 47 -10.10 -19.92 -2.46
CA GLY A 47 -11.52 -20.02 -2.84
C GLY A 47 -12.13 -18.70 -3.33
N LEU A 48 -11.30 -17.73 -3.72
CA LEU A 48 -11.71 -16.35 -4.03
C LEU A 48 -11.85 -16.07 -5.54
N ARG A 49 -11.79 -17.09 -6.40
CA ARG A 49 -11.83 -16.91 -7.87
C ARG A 49 -13.07 -16.15 -8.38
N GLY A 50 -14.21 -16.28 -7.70
CA GLY A 50 -15.46 -15.57 -8.04
C GLY A 50 -15.70 -14.29 -7.24
N PHE A 51 -14.78 -13.92 -6.34
CA PHE A 51 -14.92 -12.71 -5.53
C PHE A 51 -14.68 -11.46 -6.39
N GLU A 52 -15.61 -10.52 -6.36
CA GLU A 52 -15.42 -9.20 -6.97
C GLU A 52 -14.70 -8.29 -5.99
N HIS A 53 -13.45 -7.95 -6.29
CA HIS A 53 -12.68 -6.98 -5.52
C HIS A 53 -13.14 -5.56 -5.88
N GLU A 54 -13.66 -4.80 -4.92
CA GLU A 54 -13.89 -3.36 -5.10
C GLU A 54 -12.59 -2.59 -4.80
N LEU A 55 -11.98 -1.96 -5.81
CA LEU A 55 -10.83 -1.08 -5.62
C LEU A 55 -11.30 0.38 -5.57
N VAL A 56 -11.15 1.00 -4.40
CA VAL A 56 -11.59 2.38 -4.15
C VAL A 56 -10.44 3.37 -4.35
N THR A 57 -10.68 4.48 -5.06
CA THR A 57 -9.74 5.60 -5.14
C THR A 57 -10.46 6.94 -5.01
N VAL A 58 -9.73 7.97 -4.58
CA VAL A 58 -10.18 9.35 -4.74
C VAL A 58 -10.22 9.73 -6.23
N ASP A 59 -11.18 10.57 -6.64
CA ASP A 59 -11.23 11.21 -7.95
C ASP A 59 -10.24 12.38 -8.01
N ASP A 60 -8.96 12.04 -7.90
CA ASP A 60 -7.83 12.96 -8.04
C ASP A 60 -6.85 12.37 -9.07
N GLU A 61 -6.13 13.26 -9.75
CA GLU A 61 -5.55 13.03 -11.08
C GLU A 61 -4.77 11.71 -11.18
N TRP A 62 -3.69 11.58 -10.40
CA TRP A 62 -2.78 10.43 -10.54
C TRP A 62 -3.26 9.19 -9.78
N GLN A 63 -4.02 9.36 -8.70
CA GLN A 63 -4.53 8.27 -7.87
C GLN A 63 -5.62 7.49 -8.62
N ARG A 64 -6.52 8.19 -9.32
CA ARG A 64 -7.51 7.55 -10.20
C ARG A 64 -6.84 6.72 -11.29
N ASN A 65 -5.91 7.33 -12.03
CA ASN A 65 -5.21 6.68 -13.14
C ASN A 65 -4.35 5.50 -12.66
N THR A 66 -3.70 5.64 -11.50
CA THR A 66 -2.94 4.55 -10.86
C THR A 66 -3.86 3.40 -10.48
N GLY A 67 -5.03 3.67 -9.90
CA GLY A 67 -6.01 2.62 -9.58
C GLY A 67 -6.56 1.91 -10.83
N ASP A 68 -6.70 2.60 -11.96
CA ASP A 68 -7.09 1.97 -13.22
C ASP A 68 -5.99 1.04 -13.75
N ALA A 69 -4.72 1.44 -13.65
CA ALA A 69 -3.59 0.59 -13.98
C ALA A 69 -3.51 -0.65 -13.07
N VAL A 70 -3.71 -0.49 -11.76
CA VAL A 70 -3.78 -1.63 -10.82
C VAL A 70 -4.92 -2.58 -11.18
N ALA A 71 -6.11 -2.04 -11.48
CA ALA A 71 -7.23 -2.89 -11.88
C ALA A 71 -6.99 -3.62 -13.22
N ALA A 72 -6.23 -3.05 -14.15
CA ALA A 72 -5.78 -3.79 -15.32
C ALA A 72 -4.87 -4.97 -14.93
N GLN A 73 -3.87 -4.76 -14.06
CA GLN A 73 -2.99 -5.85 -13.58
C GLN A 73 -3.75 -6.97 -12.88
N LEU A 74 -4.75 -6.63 -12.06
CA LEU A 74 -5.60 -7.61 -11.40
C LEU A 74 -6.39 -8.45 -12.42
N ARG A 75 -6.93 -7.82 -13.47
CA ARG A 75 -7.64 -8.52 -14.56
C ARG A 75 -6.71 -9.42 -15.37
N ASP A 76 -5.48 -8.98 -15.63
CA ASP A 76 -4.45 -9.79 -16.31
C ASP A 76 -4.09 -11.05 -15.48
N ALA A 77 -4.16 -10.95 -14.14
CA ALA A 77 -4.04 -12.09 -13.23
C ALA A 77 -5.33 -12.93 -13.12
N GLY A 78 -6.38 -12.61 -13.88
CA GLY A 78 -7.66 -13.33 -13.88
C GLY A 78 -8.58 -13.01 -12.69
N LEU A 79 -8.34 -11.90 -11.99
CA LEU A 79 -9.14 -11.46 -10.85
C LEU A 79 -10.26 -10.53 -11.29
N THR A 80 -11.45 -10.68 -10.67
CA THR A 80 -12.58 -9.80 -10.94
C THR A 80 -12.45 -8.53 -10.09
N VAL A 81 -12.41 -7.37 -10.73
CA VAL A 81 -12.27 -6.07 -10.04
C VAL A 81 -13.25 -5.03 -10.55
N ARG A 82 -13.96 -4.40 -9.61
CA ARG A 82 -14.82 -3.23 -9.83
C ARG A 82 -14.11 -1.97 -9.32
N ARG A 83 -14.08 -0.93 -10.14
CA ARG A 83 -13.56 0.39 -9.74
C ARG A 83 -14.65 1.18 -9.03
N ARG A 84 -14.30 1.80 -7.92
CA ARG A 84 -15.13 2.80 -7.24
C ARG A 84 -14.32 4.06 -7.04
N ILE A 85 -14.66 5.11 -7.77
CA ILE A 85 -13.96 6.39 -7.73
C ILE A 85 -14.86 7.35 -6.95
N LEU A 86 -14.34 7.95 -5.87
CA LEU A 86 -15.10 8.78 -4.96
C LEU A 86 -14.60 10.24 -4.98
N PRO A 87 -15.49 11.24 -4.90
CA PRO A 87 -15.09 12.61 -4.64
C PRO A 87 -14.23 12.72 -3.37
N GLY A 88 -13.29 13.66 -3.35
CA GLY A 88 -12.36 13.87 -2.23
C GLY A 88 -13.01 13.84 -0.84
N PRO A 89 -14.04 14.66 -0.56
CA PRO A 89 -14.69 14.67 0.75
C PRO A 89 -15.23 13.31 1.20
N ASP A 90 -15.85 12.55 0.28
CA ASP A 90 -16.43 11.24 0.59
C ASP A 90 -15.34 10.20 0.84
N PHE A 91 -14.26 10.25 0.05
CA PHE A 91 -13.12 9.37 0.22
C PHE A 91 -12.44 9.61 1.57
N TRP A 92 -12.05 10.86 1.86
CA TRP A 92 -11.31 11.21 3.08
C TRP A 92 -12.14 11.09 4.36
N ALA A 93 -13.47 11.07 4.27
CA ALA A 93 -14.31 10.75 5.42
C ALA A 93 -14.25 9.25 5.82
N ASN A 94 -13.90 8.36 4.88
CA ASN A 94 -14.04 6.91 5.04
C ASN A 94 -12.78 6.11 4.67
N TRP A 95 -11.67 6.76 4.33
CA TRP A 95 -10.49 6.13 3.70
C TRP A 95 -9.93 4.91 4.45
N ARG A 96 -10.02 4.90 5.78
CA ARG A 96 -9.57 3.78 6.63
C ARG A 96 -10.50 2.58 6.65
N GLU A 97 -11.74 2.76 6.21
CA GLU A 97 -12.80 1.74 6.29
C GLU A 97 -12.91 0.95 4.98
N PHE A 98 -12.21 1.35 3.92
CA PHE A 98 -12.21 0.65 2.64
C PHE A 98 -11.28 -0.57 2.70
N PRO A 99 -11.78 -1.81 2.52
CA PRO A 99 -10.94 -3.01 2.58
C PRO A 99 -9.86 -3.07 1.51
N PHE A 100 -10.07 -2.37 0.38
CA PHE A 100 -9.11 -2.26 -0.70
C PHE A 100 -9.21 -0.89 -1.35
N SER A 101 -8.26 -0.02 -1.04
CA SER A 101 -8.20 1.34 -1.58
C SER A 101 -6.77 1.76 -1.88
N ALA A 102 -6.61 2.84 -2.65
CA ALA A 102 -5.33 3.50 -2.79
C ALA A 102 -5.35 4.86 -2.09
N THR A 103 -4.39 5.07 -1.21
CA THR A 103 -4.11 6.34 -0.54
C THR A 103 -2.70 6.81 -0.88
N GLN A 104 -2.38 8.04 -0.50
CA GLN A 104 -1.06 8.61 -0.66
C GLN A 104 -0.50 9.01 0.69
N TRP A 105 0.80 8.81 0.87
CA TRP A 105 1.51 9.18 2.09
C TRP A 105 2.54 10.26 1.80
N ASN A 106 2.43 11.36 2.55
CA ASN A 106 3.42 12.43 2.52
C ASN A 106 4.67 12.04 3.31
N HIS A 107 5.83 12.49 2.85
CA HIS A 107 7.13 12.20 3.46
C HIS A 107 7.17 12.52 4.97
N ARG A 108 7.93 11.70 5.71
CA ARG A 108 8.36 11.95 7.08
C ARG A 108 9.88 11.82 7.15
N PRO A 109 10.59 12.63 7.96
CA PRO A 109 12.05 12.56 8.04
C PRO A 109 12.60 11.19 8.44
N LEU A 110 11.85 10.42 9.24
CA LEU A 110 12.25 9.10 9.72
C LEU A 110 11.24 8.03 9.27
N ASP A 111 11.76 6.86 8.92
CA ASP A 111 11.03 5.64 8.60
C ASP A 111 10.14 5.18 9.76
N VAL A 112 10.66 5.18 11.00
CA VAL A 112 9.91 4.80 12.21
C VAL A 112 8.69 5.68 12.46
N GLN A 113 8.69 6.94 11.99
CA GLN A 113 7.51 7.81 12.06
C GLN A 113 6.41 7.35 11.11
N VAL A 114 6.78 6.91 9.90
CA VAL A 114 5.83 6.34 8.94
C VAL A 114 5.25 5.04 9.49
N LEU A 115 6.09 4.13 9.98
CA LEU A 115 5.65 2.85 10.55
C LEU A 115 4.75 3.02 11.77
N SER A 116 5.06 3.97 12.65
CA SER A 116 4.26 4.25 13.85
C SER A 116 2.87 4.81 13.54
N LEU A 117 2.71 5.52 12.42
CA LEU A 117 1.42 6.06 12.01
C LEU A 117 0.60 5.03 11.21
N ALA A 118 1.26 4.29 10.31
CA ALA A 118 0.60 3.45 9.31
C ALA A 118 0.41 1.98 9.74
N TYR A 119 1.26 1.44 10.62
CA TYR A 119 1.30 0.01 10.90
C TYR A 119 1.28 -0.37 12.37
N ARG A 120 1.59 0.54 13.31
CA ARG A 120 1.41 0.22 14.73
C ARG A 120 -0.04 -0.22 14.99
N SER A 121 -0.21 -1.28 15.79
CA SER A 121 -1.55 -1.78 16.10
C SER A 121 -2.41 -0.66 16.70
N ASN A 122 -3.64 -0.51 16.20
CA ASN A 122 -4.60 0.52 16.60
C ASN A 122 -4.17 1.98 16.31
N ALA A 123 -3.11 2.21 15.52
CA ALA A 123 -2.74 3.58 15.15
C ALA A 123 -3.85 4.26 14.33
N ALA A 124 -4.02 5.57 14.55
CA ALA A 124 -5.10 6.33 13.96
C ALA A 124 -5.05 6.43 12.42
N TRP A 125 -3.90 6.16 11.79
CA TRP A 125 -3.73 6.18 10.33
C TRP A 125 -3.44 4.79 9.75
N ASN A 126 -3.64 3.73 10.54
CA ASN A 126 -3.50 2.35 10.08
C ASN A 126 -4.74 1.93 9.28
N GLU A 127 -4.67 2.17 7.97
CA GLU A 127 -5.69 1.80 6.98
C GLU A 127 -5.63 0.33 6.57
N SER A 128 -4.49 -0.34 6.79
CA SER A 128 -4.30 -1.75 6.46
C SER A 128 -4.96 -2.70 7.48
N GLY A 129 -5.28 -2.19 8.67
CA GLY A 129 -5.71 -3.01 9.81
C GLY A 129 -4.59 -3.90 10.36
N PHE A 130 -3.32 -3.70 9.95
CA PHE A 130 -2.20 -4.50 10.40
C PHE A 130 -2.07 -4.46 11.93
N ALA A 131 -1.96 -5.62 12.55
CA ALA A 131 -1.76 -5.75 13.98
C ALA A 131 -0.85 -6.96 14.26
N ASN A 132 0.31 -6.72 14.86
CA ASN A 132 1.29 -7.74 15.15
C ASN A 132 2.14 -7.33 16.37
N GLU A 133 2.14 -8.17 17.41
CA GLU A 133 2.80 -7.86 18.69
C GLU A 133 4.33 -7.80 18.59
N GLU A 134 4.92 -8.66 17.77
CA GLU A 134 6.37 -8.67 17.52
C GLU A 134 6.80 -7.39 16.81
N PHE A 135 6.06 -6.98 15.78
CA PHE A 135 6.29 -5.72 15.08
C PHE A 135 6.17 -4.51 16.01
N ASP A 136 5.12 -4.43 16.82
CA ASP A 136 4.95 -3.33 17.78
C ASP A 136 6.09 -3.27 18.80
N THR A 137 6.58 -4.44 19.23
CA THR A 137 7.72 -4.54 20.14
C THR A 137 9.00 -4.02 19.50
N LEU A 138 9.34 -4.51 18.30
CA LEU A 138 10.51 -4.05 17.54
C LEU A 138 10.43 -2.56 17.21
N LEU A 139 9.24 -2.07 16.86
CA LEU A 139 9.02 -0.65 16.59
C LEU A 139 9.22 0.21 17.86
N ASN A 140 8.81 -0.28 19.04
CA ASN A 140 9.07 0.41 20.31
C ASN A 140 10.57 0.46 20.63
N GLU A 141 11.32 -0.60 20.30
CA GLU A 141 12.77 -0.63 20.45
C GLU A 141 13.45 0.36 19.50
N ALA A 142 13.12 0.32 18.21
CA ALA A 142 13.65 1.22 17.19
C ALA A 142 13.41 2.70 17.55
N ASN A 143 12.24 3.05 18.08
CA ASN A 143 11.92 4.41 18.52
C ASN A 143 12.78 4.91 19.71
N ARG A 144 13.50 4.02 20.41
CA ARG A 144 14.44 4.38 21.49
C ARG A 144 15.88 4.51 21.01
N LEU A 145 16.17 4.09 19.78
CA LEU A 145 17.51 4.19 19.19
C LEU A 145 17.72 5.60 18.64
N SER A 146 18.91 6.14 18.88
CA SER A 146 19.36 7.41 18.29
C SER A 146 20.32 7.21 17.13
N ASP A 147 20.77 5.97 16.91
CA ASP A 147 21.71 5.56 15.87
C ASP A 147 20.92 4.82 14.78
N PRO A 148 20.85 5.33 13.54
CA PRO A 148 20.07 4.73 12.46
C PRO A 148 20.67 3.42 11.91
N ASP A 149 21.94 3.12 12.21
CA ASP A 149 22.61 1.90 11.74
C ASP A 149 22.38 0.68 12.67
N ARG A 150 21.56 0.84 13.72
CA ARG A 150 21.39 -0.13 14.80
C ARG A 150 19.96 -0.61 14.99
#